data_AF-A0A538RDQ2-F1
#
_entry.id   AF-A0A538RDQ2-F1
#
_cell.length_a   1.000
_cell.length_b   1.000
_cell.length_c   1.000
_cell.angle_alpha   90.00
_cell.angle_beta   90.00
_cell.angle_gamma   90.00
#
_symmetry.space_group_name_H-M   'P 1'
#
loop_
_entity.id
_entity.type
_entity.pdbx_description
1 polymer ?
#
loop_
_entity_poly.entity_id
_entity_poly.type
_entity_poly.pdbx_seq_one_letter_code
_entity_poly.pdbx_strand_id
1 'polypeptide(L)'
;PLVGAIVGPLMILPNVGLNEWGHAFWFVDELFAAPLHWGFVILGWCGLFGGTGGVAAQIVARMSNLCDVVWNNESKDCLHVIPY
;
A
#
# COMPACT_ATOMS: atom_id res chain seq x y z
N PRO A 1 8.07 0.10 1.91
CA PRO A 1 6.71 -0.38 2.28
C PRO A 1 6.03 0.45 3.38
N LEU A 2 6.61 0.65 4.57
CA LEU A 2 5.95 1.40 5.67
C LEU A 2 5.53 2.83 5.28
N VAL A 3 6.43 3.58 4.65
CA VAL A 3 6.13 4.93 4.15
C VAL A 3 4.97 4.87 3.14
N GLY A 4 4.97 3.89 2.25
CA GLY A 4 3.88 3.67 1.30
C GLY A 4 2.54 3.28 1.95
N ALA A 5 2.56 2.53 3.05
CA ALA A 5 1.36 2.16 3.80
C ALA A 5 0.72 3.37 4.49
N ILE A 6 1.54 4.32 4.97
CA ILE A 6 1.09 5.52 5.69
C ILE A 6 0.71 6.64 4.71
N VAL A 7 1.54 6.89 3.71
CA VAL A 7 1.37 8.01 2.76
C VAL A 7 0.49 7.62 1.58
N GLY A 8 0.43 6.33 1.21
CA GLY A 8 -0.39 5.83 0.11
C GLY A 8 -1.87 6.22 0.19
N PRO A 9 -2.54 6.11 1.35
CA PRO A 9 -3.90 6.61 1.53
C PRO A 9 -4.06 8.11 1.27
N LEU A 10 -3.04 8.93 1.53
CA LEU A 10 -3.09 10.37 1.23
C LEU A 10 -3.02 10.66 -0.27
N MET A 11 -2.43 9.75 -1.04
CA MET A 11 -2.36 9.88 -2.49
C MET A 11 -3.73 9.74 -3.16
N ILE A 12 -4.79 9.28 -2.47
CA ILE A 12 -6.15 9.21 -3.04
C ILE A 12 -6.86 10.57 -3.04
N LEU A 13 -6.41 11.53 -2.22
CA LEU A 13 -7.08 12.82 -2.02
C LEU A 13 -7.23 13.64 -3.31
N PRO A 14 -6.24 13.72 -4.21
CA PRO A 14 -6.43 14.36 -5.51
C PRO A 14 -7.51 13.66 -6.36
N ASN A 15 -7.60 12.33 -6.28
CA ASN A 15 -8.58 11.55 -7.04
C ASN A 15 -10.01 11.78 -6.53
N VAL A 16 -10.19 11.88 -5.20
CA VAL A 16 -11.48 12.22 -4.59
C VAL A 16 -11.89 13.66 -4.92
N GLY A 17 -10.97 14.62 -4.76
CA GLY A 17 -11.26 16.03 -5.07
C GLY A 17 -11.60 16.28 -6.54
N LEU A 18 -10.91 15.61 -7.47
CA LEU A 18 -11.23 15.67 -8.89
C LEU A 18 -12.54 14.94 -9.23
N ASN A 19 -12.87 13.84 -8.54
CA ASN A 19 -14.16 13.16 -8.68
C ASN A 19 -15.32 14.07 -8.28
N GLU A 20 -15.23 14.71 -7.12
CA GLU A 20 -16.25 15.62 -6.62
C GLU A 20 -16.37 16.89 -7.48
N TRP A 21 -15.25 17.42 -7.99
CA TRP A 21 -15.24 18.53 -8.95
C TRP A 21 -15.89 18.15 -10.29
N GLY A 22 -15.70 16.91 -10.76
CA GLY A 22 -16.33 16.40 -11.99
C GLY A 22 -17.85 16.43 -11.94
N HIS A 23 -18.44 16.15 -10.77
CA HIS A 23 -19.89 16.24 -10.56
C HIS A 23 -20.44 17.68 -10.60
N ALA A 24 -19.61 18.71 -10.51
CA ALA A 24 -20.05 20.11 -10.63
C ALA A 24 -20.31 20.54 -12.08
N PHE A 25 -19.85 19.78 -13.08
CA PHE A 25 -19.96 20.13 -14.50
C PHE A 25 -20.31 18.91 -15.36
N TRP A 26 -21.50 18.92 -15.95
CA TRP A 26 -22.04 17.83 -16.79
C TRP A 26 -21.09 17.31 -17.89
N PHE A 27 -20.35 18.20 -18.57
CA PHE A 27 -19.44 17.81 -19.65
C PHE A 27 -18.11 17.22 -19.14
N VAL A 28 -17.74 17.49 -17.89
CA VAL A 28 -16.55 16.94 -17.24
C VAL A 28 -16.82 15.51 -16.82
N ASP A 29 -18.03 15.22 -16.35
CA ASP A 29 -18.46 13.87 -15.97
C ASP A 29 -18.34 12.90 -17.17
N GLU A 30 -18.82 13.29 -18.35
CA GLU A 30 -18.80 12.42 -19.54
C GLU A 30 -17.38 12.23 -20.15
N LEU A 31 -16.51 13.25 -20.06
CA LEU A 31 -15.16 13.23 -20.65
C LEU A 31 -14.08 12.65 -19.72
N PHE A 32 -14.24 12.83 -18.41
CA PHE A 32 -13.22 12.46 -17.41
C PHE A 32 -13.59 11.29 -16.52
N ALA A 33 -14.79 10.70 -16.65
CA ALA A 33 -15.18 9.50 -15.89
C ALA A 33 -14.14 8.36 -16.04
N ALA A 34 -13.75 7.98 -17.26
CA ALA A 34 -12.81 6.87 -17.44
C ALA A 34 -11.40 7.15 -16.86
N PRO A 35 -10.74 8.30 -17.14
CA PRO A 35 -9.44 8.63 -16.53
C PRO A 35 -9.46 8.72 -14.99
N LEU A 36 -10.52 9.24 -14.38
CA LEU A 36 -10.63 9.40 -12.93
C LEU A 36 -10.71 8.05 -12.18
N HIS A 37 -11.37 7.06 -12.77
CA HIS A 37 -11.47 5.72 -12.17
C HIS A 37 -10.11 5.00 -12.15
N TRP A 38 -9.28 5.18 -13.17
CA TRP A 38 -7.94 4.57 -13.22
C TRP A 38 -6.98 5.15 -12.17
N GLY A 39 -7.13 6.43 -11.80
CA GLY A 39 -6.37 7.01 -10.70
C GLY A 39 -6.66 6.34 -9.36
N PHE A 40 -7.94 6.01 -9.08
CA PHE A 40 -8.30 5.23 -7.90
C PHE A 40 -7.67 3.84 -7.90
N VAL A 41 -7.64 3.18 -9.07
CA VAL A 41 -7.01 1.87 -9.22
C VAL A 41 -5.49 1.96 -8.97
N ILE A 42 -4.76 2.86 -9.62
CA ILE A 42 -3.30 2.90 -9.45
C ILE A 42 -2.94 3.29 -8.00
N LEU A 43 -3.59 4.32 -7.45
CA LEU A 43 -3.23 4.88 -6.16
C LEU A 43 -3.70 4.00 -4.98
N GLY A 44 -4.89 3.42 -5.09
CA GLY A 44 -5.42 2.47 -4.11
C GLY A 44 -4.61 1.17 -4.06
N TRP A 45 -4.23 0.62 -5.22
CA TRP A 45 -3.43 -0.61 -5.27
C TRP A 45 -1.97 -0.39 -4.82
N CYS A 46 -1.37 0.77 -5.12
CA CYS A 46 -0.04 1.12 -4.61
C CYS A 46 -0.02 1.22 -3.07
N GLY A 47 -1.06 1.82 -2.46
CA GLY A 47 -1.19 1.88 -1.00
C GLY A 47 -1.45 0.50 -0.38
N LEU A 48 -2.40 -0.26 -0.93
CA LEU A 48 -2.84 -1.54 -0.37
C LEU A 48 -1.80 -2.65 -0.53
N PHE A 49 -1.30 -2.89 -1.75
CA PHE A 49 -0.38 -4.00 -2.02
C PHE A 49 1.09 -3.61 -1.85
N GLY A 50 1.49 -2.44 -2.37
CA GLY A 50 2.87 -1.97 -2.25
C GLY A 50 3.23 -1.47 -0.85
N GLY A 51 2.30 -0.76 -0.20
CA GLY A 51 2.46 -0.25 1.15
C GLY A 51 2.16 -1.33 2.20
N THR A 52 0.87 -1.56 2.44
CA THR A 52 0.39 -2.41 3.54
C THR A 52 0.78 -3.87 3.37
N GLY A 53 0.68 -4.41 2.14
CA GLY A 53 1.14 -5.76 1.82
C GLY A 53 2.64 -5.96 2.08
N GLY A 54 3.47 -4.98 1.71
CA GLY A 54 4.90 -5.03 2.00
C GLY A 54 5.23 -4.97 3.50
N VAL A 55 4.48 -4.18 4.29
CA VAL A 55 4.64 -4.18 5.76
C VAL A 55 4.23 -5.51 6.36
N ALA A 56 3.12 -6.10 5.91
CA ALA A 56 2.67 -7.41 6.37
C ALA A 56 3.71 -8.50 6.08
N ALA A 57 4.30 -8.50 4.88
CA ALA A 57 5.38 -9.43 4.52
C ALA A 57 6.61 -9.25 5.43
N GLN A 58 7.01 -8.02 5.73
CA GLN A 58 8.11 -7.75 6.66
C GLN A 58 7.82 -8.25 8.07
N ILE A 59 6.60 -8.06 8.58
CA ILE A 59 6.18 -8.56 9.90
C ILE A 59 6.21 -10.09 9.91
N VAL A 60 5.60 -10.75 8.92
CA VAL A 60 5.54 -12.21 8.84
C VAL A 60 6.95 -12.81 8.75
N ALA A 61 7.84 -12.25 7.94
CA ALA A 61 9.22 -12.71 7.83
C ALA A 61 9.96 -12.60 9.19
N ARG A 62 9.76 -11.50 9.93
CA ARG A 62 10.37 -11.33 11.26
C ARG A 62 9.80 -12.28 12.30
N MET A 63 8.49 -12.53 12.27
CA MET A 63 7.87 -13.52 13.14
C MET A 63 8.34 -14.94 12.82
N SER A 64 8.52 -15.27 11.53
CA SER A 64 9.09 -16.55 11.10
C SER A 64 10.49 -16.76 11.68
N ASN A 65 11.40 -15.80 11.50
CA ASN A 65 12.76 -15.89 12.03
C ASN A 65 12.76 -16.04 13.57
N LEU A 66 11.84 -15.38 14.27
CA LEU A 66 11.71 -15.52 15.72
C LEU A 66 11.21 -16.91 16.12
N CYS A 67 10.23 -17.46 15.41
CA CYS A 67 9.76 -18.83 15.61
C CYS A 67 10.88 -19.85 15.40
N ASP A 68 11.74 -19.66 14.39
CA ASP A 68 12.88 -20.55 14.15
C ASP A 68 13.89 -20.54 15.31
N VAL A 69 14.22 -19.36 15.83
CA VAL A 69 15.14 -19.26 16.98
C VAL A 69 14.53 -19.87 18.25
N VAL A 70 13.25 -19.62 18.52
CA VAL A 70 12.59 -20.03 19.78
C VAL A 70 12.18 -21.50 19.76
N TRP A 71 11.64 -21.98 18.63
CA TRP A 71 11.05 -23.30 18.52
C TRP A 71 11.99 -24.32 17.88
N ASN A 72 12.80 -23.88 16.90
CA ASN A 72 13.68 -24.76 16.13
C ASN A 72 15.15 -24.72 16.58
N ASN A 73 15.49 -23.93 17.61
CA ASN A 73 16.86 -23.72 18.13
C ASN A 73 17.85 -23.24 17.04
N GLU A 74 17.38 -22.48 16.05
CA GLU A 74 18.24 -21.88 15.04
C GLU A 74 19.18 -20.80 15.60
N SER A 75 20.25 -20.51 14.86
CA SER A 75 21.18 -19.43 15.23
C SER A 75 20.47 -18.08 15.26
N LYS A 76 20.84 -17.22 16.22
CA LYS A 76 20.34 -15.84 16.32
C LYS A 76 20.81 -14.93 15.18
N ASP A 77 21.75 -15.40 14.36
CA ASP A 77 22.27 -14.65 13.20
C ASP A 77 21.16 -14.24 12.22
N CYS A 78 20.10 -15.06 12.08
CA CYS A 78 18.96 -14.77 11.21
C CYS A 78 18.12 -13.56 11.66
N LEU A 79 18.28 -13.09 12.91
CA LEU A 79 17.58 -11.92 13.44
C LEU A 79 18.23 -10.60 13.00
N HIS A 80 19.50 -10.64 12.59
CA HIS A 80 20.25 -9.47 12.15
C HIS A 80 20.02 -9.13 10.68
N VAL A 81 19.47 -10.06 9.91
CA VAL A 81 19.13 -9.85 8.50
C VAL A 81 17.79 -9.10 8.44
N ILE A 82 17.80 -7.92 7.82
CA ILE A 82 16.57 -7.17 7.54
C ILE A 82 16.05 -7.66 6.17
N PRO A 83 14.89 -8.36 6.12
CA PRO A 83 14.27 -8.69 4.84
C PRO A 83 13.79 -7.39 4.18
N TYR A 84 14.28 -7.12 2.97
CA TYR A 84 13.95 -5.95 2.16
C TYR A 84 12.54 -6.04 1.58
#